data_AF-A0A844H5Z4-F1
#
_entry.id   AF-A0A844H5Z4-F1
#
_cell.length_a   1.000
_cell.length_b   1.000
_cell.length_c   1.000
_cell.angle_alpha   90.00
_cell.angle_beta   90.00
_cell.angle_gamma   90.00
#
_symmetry.space_group_name_H-M   'P 1'
#
loop_
_entity.id
_entity.type
_entity.pdbx_description
1 polymer ?
#
loop_
_entity_poly.entity_id
_entity_poly.type
_entity_poly.pdbx_seq_one_letter_code
_entity_poly.pdbx_strand_id
1 'polypeptide(L)'
;MCVFCGDDGLLSRRAFLRCTASGVGAALATSLPLPALAQVDSATSGSTVTGICDSFVESYIRLNPTLTGRVFGLDRSGVAVTDWSPAGSEAVATLMRDTLGALTSTPAANHKERLGAGFVEDTANSILAGYDAGEQYRKMSTHVFIGPPALLLTSFEMMSQATGGEVPLEPEAVNNDWGRILERLRAVPTGIAGYRESLEYGMARNLMAPRSMTLAVAKQCRGWAKQGWFTTFVNRYGGGTLAAPLAEAATAANRSYGELAEWLEASYAPTAAP
;
A
#
# COMPACT_ATOMS: atom_id res chain seq x y z
N MET A 1 -10.93 -5.21 -10.37
CA MET A 1 -12.25 -5.21 -11.02
C MET A 1 -12.68 -3.76 -11.17
N CYS A 2 -12.23 -3.10 -12.24
CA CYS A 2 -12.76 -1.81 -12.69
C CYS A 2 -13.66 -2.12 -13.88
N VAL A 3 -14.96 -1.94 -13.68
CA VAL A 3 -15.99 -2.12 -14.70
C VAL A 3 -16.26 -0.72 -15.25
N PHE A 4 -15.68 -0.40 -16.40
CA PHE A 4 -16.18 0.60 -17.37
C PHE A 4 -15.22 0.64 -18.56
N CYS A 5 -15.37 -0.32 -19.47
CA CYS A 5 -15.00 -0.13 -20.86
C CYS A 5 -15.88 -1.06 -21.69
N GLY A 6 -16.87 -0.48 -22.35
CA GLY A 6 -17.74 -1.19 -23.29
C GLY A 6 -16.96 -1.58 -24.53
N ASP A 7 -17.27 -2.78 -25.00
CA ASP A 7 -16.81 -3.43 -26.21
C ASP A 7 -17.18 -2.67 -27.49
N ASP A 8 -16.25 -2.73 -28.45
CA ASP A 8 -16.44 -3.09 -29.88
C ASP A 8 -15.05 -2.94 -30.53
N GLY A 9 -14.23 -4.00 -30.65
CA GLY A 9 -14.26 -4.95 -31.77
C GLY A 9 -13.99 -4.23 -33.10
N LEU A 10 -12.95 -4.47 -33.91
CA LEU A 10 -12.27 -5.71 -34.24
C LEU A 10 -11.18 -5.38 -35.30
N LEU A 11 -10.17 -6.27 -35.43
CA LEU A 11 -9.26 -6.51 -36.59
C LEU A 11 -7.99 -5.62 -36.69
N SER A 12 -6.81 -6.09 -36.27
CA SER A 12 -5.92 -7.11 -36.89
C SER A 12 -5.06 -6.61 -38.08
N ARG A 13 -3.75 -6.54 -37.81
CA ARG A 13 -2.58 -6.89 -38.66
C ARG A 13 -2.50 -6.35 -40.10
N ARG A 14 -1.49 -5.51 -40.34
CA ARG A 14 -0.39 -5.61 -41.36
C ARG A 14 0.16 -4.19 -41.61
N ALA A 15 1.42 -3.92 -41.30
CA ALA A 15 2.61 -4.19 -42.14
C ALA A 15 2.83 -3.12 -43.24
N PHE A 16 4.10 -2.70 -43.34
CA PHE A 16 4.79 -2.10 -44.49
C PHE A 16 4.74 -0.57 -44.71
N LEU A 17 5.93 0.01 -44.43
CA LEU A 17 6.79 0.81 -45.32
C LEU A 17 6.30 2.13 -45.95
N ARG A 18 7.11 3.16 -45.64
CA ARG A 18 7.58 4.29 -46.47
C ARG A 18 6.85 4.52 -47.81
N CYS A 19 6.30 5.71 -47.98
CA CYS A 19 6.32 6.39 -49.27
C CYS A 19 6.50 7.90 -49.09
N THR A 20 7.24 8.47 -50.02
CA THR A 20 7.87 9.79 -50.05
C THR A 20 6.95 10.91 -50.52
N ALA A 21 7.24 12.12 -50.01
CA ALA A 21 7.08 13.47 -50.57
C ALA A 21 6.15 13.77 -51.78
N SER A 22 5.47 14.91 -51.60
CA SER A 22 5.12 15.96 -52.58
C SER A 22 3.69 15.96 -53.11
N GLY A 23 2.96 17.07 -52.88
CA GLY A 23 1.67 17.34 -53.50
C GLY A 23 0.79 18.35 -52.76
N VAL A 24 1.16 19.63 -52.86
CA VAL A 24 0.29 20.82 -53.05
C VAL A 24 -1.16 20.78 -52.51
N GLY A 25 -1.49 21.73 -51.62
CA GLY A 25 -2.89 22.10 -51.39
C GLY A 25 -3.12 22.91 -50.13
N ALA A 26 -3.03 24.24 -50.25
CA ALA A 26 -3.39 25.19 -49.21
C ALA A 26 -4.86 25.02 -48.80
N ALA A 27 -5.11 24.80 -47.50
CA ALA A 27 -6.43 24.93 -46.90
C ALA A 27 -6.29 25.44 -45.45
N LEU A 28 -6.49 26.75 -45.32
CA LEU A 28 -7.10 27.46 -44.18
C LEU A 28 -7.00 26.76 -42.81
N ALA A 29 -5.88 26.97 -42.12
CA ALA A 29 -5.78 26.75 -40.68
C ALA A 29 -6.51 27.88 -39.95
N THR A 30 -7.84 27.78 -39.88
CA THR A 30 -8.65 28.60 -38.96
C THR A 30 -8.38 28.08 -37.55
N SER A 31 -7.44 28.70 -36.85
CA SER A 31 -7.15 28.42 -35.44
C SER A 31 -8.35 28.80 -34.59
N LEU A 32 -9.23 27.85 -34.31
CA LEU A 32 -10.21 27.98 -33.24
C LEU A 32 -9.45 27.86 -31.91
N PRO A 33 -9.53 28.85 -31.01
CA PRO A 33 -8.93 28.73 -29.69
C PRO A 33 -9.70 27.66 -28.91
N LEU A 34 -8.98 26.62 -28.46
CA LEU A 34 -9.45 25.72 -27.41
C LEU A 34 -9.92 26.59 -26.23
N PRO A 35 -11.10 26.31 -25.64
CA PRO A 35 -11.51 27.02 -24.44
C PRO A 35 -10.46 26.74 -23.38
N ALA A 36 -9.85 27.82 -22.87
CA ALA A 36 -8.94 27.78 -21.75
C ALA A 36 -9.59 26.94 -20.65
N LEU A 37 -8.98 25.81 -20.32
CA LEU A 37 -9.30 25.08 -19.10
C LEU A 37 -9.26 26.12 -17.99
N ALA A 38 -10.44 26.41 -17.43
CA ALA A 38 -10.60 27.37 -16.36
C ALA A 38 -9.52 27.06 -15.32
N GLN A 39 -8.65 28.05 -15.11
CA GLN A 39 -7.67 28.07 -14.05
C GLN A 39 -8.40 27.63 -12.78
N VAL A 40 -7.98 26.52 -12.20
CA VAL A 40 -8.40 26.17 -10.85
C VAL A 40 -7.72 27.22 -9.98
N ASP A 41 -8.45 28.30 -9.70
CA ASP A 41 -8.00 29.35 -8.80
C ASP A 41 -7.57 28.68 -7.50
N SER A 42 -6.29 28.83 -7.20
CA SER A 42 -5.68 28.46 -5.93
C SER A 42 -6.14 29.49 -4.90
N ALA A 43 -7.38 29.31 -4.42
CA ALA A 43 -7.99 30.19 -3.44
C ALA A 43 -8.26 29.47 -2.12
N THR A 44 -7.51 29.93 -1.12
CA THR A 44 -7.81 29.91 0.31
C THR A 44 -7.31 28.69 1.10
N SER A 45 -6.15 28.87 1.73
CA SER A 45 -5.70 28.10 2.91
C SER A 45 -6.56 28.44 4.14
N GLY A 46 -7.85 28.11 4.06
CA GLY A 46 -8.81 28.00 5.16
C GLY A 46 -9.60 26.73 4.91
N SER A 47 -9.95 25.97 5.96
CA SER A 47 -10.44 24.59 5.93
C SER A 47 -11.63 24.36 4.98
N THR A 48 -11.37 24.17 3.69
CA THR A 48 -12.37 23.65 2.74
C THR A 48 -12.50 22.15 2.93
N VAL A 49 -13.64 21.59 2.55
CA VAL A 49 -13.82 20.13 2.53
C VAL A 49 -12.76 19.48 1.65
N THR A 50 -12.43 20.10 0.51
CA THR A 50 -11.34 19.62 -0.37
C THR A 50 -10.01 19.53 0.39
N GLY A 51 -9.64 20.58 1.13
CA GLY A 51 -8.41 20.57 1.92
C GLY A 51 -8.41 19.53 3.05
N ILE A 52 -9.57 19.26 3.66
CA ILE A 52 -9.72 18.19 4.65
C ILE A 52 -9.50 16.82 4.00
N CYS A 53 -10.11 16.56 2.84
CA CYS A 53 -9.93 15.31 2.09
C CYS A 53 -8.47 15.09 1.69
N ASP A 54 -7.79 16.13 1.20
CA ASP A 54 -6.37 16.05 0.81
C ASP A 54 -5.48 15.75 2.03
N SER A 55 -5.72 16.43 3.16
CA SER A 55 -5.01 16.19 4.42
C SER A 55 -5.27 14.79 4.98
N PHE A 56 -6.51 14.29 4.85
CA PHE A 56 -6.89 12.94 5.24
C PHE A 56 -6.09 11.89 4.46
N VAL A 57 -6.04 12.00 3.13
CA VAL A 57 -5.28 11.07 2.28
C VAL A 57 -3.81 11.08 2.67
N GLU A 58 -3.21 12.26 2.77
CA GLU A 58 -1.79 12.44 3.11
C GLU A 58 -1.47 11.91 4.53
N SER A 59 -2.38 12.07 5.50
CA SER A 59 -2.24 11.50 6.85
C SER A 59 -2.42 9.98 6.88
N TYR A 60 -3.39 9.45 6.14
CA TYR A 60 -3.68 8.02 6.08
C TYR A 60 -2.52 7.23 5.45
N ILE A 61 -1.90 7.82 4.42
CA ILE A 61 -0.70 7.30 3.74
C ILE A 61 0.47 7.21 4.71
N ARG A 62 0.72 8.26 5.52
CA ARG A 62 1.78 8.25 6.53
C ARG A 62 1.61 7.15 7.58
N LEU A 63 0.38 6.85 7.96
CA LEU A 63 0.08 5.77 8.91
C LEU A 63 0.19 4.37 8.28
N ASN A 64 0.03 4.26 6.96
CA ASN A 64 0.06 2.98 6.24
C ASN A 64 1.15 2.93 5.16
N PRO A 65 2.44 3.11 5.51
CA PRO A 65 3.55 3.17 4.55
C PRO A 65 3.80 1.86 3.80
N THR A 66 3.24 0.73 4.25
CA THR A 66 3.32 -0.54 3.49
C THR A 66 2.35 -0.55 2.30
N LEU A 67 1.26 0.23 2.37
CA LEU A 67 0.36 0.44 1.23
C LEU A 67 0.93 1.47 0.23
N THR A 68 1.96 2.23 0.61
CA THR A 68 2.54 3.24 -0.29
C THR A 68 3.53 2.59 -1.24
N GLY A 69 3.30 2.78 -2.54
CA GLY A 69 4.15 2.27 -3.61
C GLY A 69 3.68 2.73 -4.98
N ARG A 70 4.54 2.55 -5.99
CA ARG A 70 4.30 2.99 -7.38
C ARG A 70 2.97 2.49 -7.95
N VAL A 71 2.55 1.28 -7.59
CA VAL A 71 1.27 0.68 -8.06
C VAL A 71 0.05 1.43 -7.51
N PHE A 72 0.14 2.02 -6.32
CA PHE A 72 -0.94 2.85 -5.75
C PHE A 72 -0.82 4.33 -6.14
N GLY A 73 0.18 4.70 -6.96
CA GLY A 73 0.43 6.09 -7.37
C GLY A 73 0.98 6.98 -6.26
N LEU A 74 1.46 6.39 -5.17
CA LEU A 74 1.90 7.10 -3.97
C LEU A 74 3.43 7.00 -3.83
N ASP A 75 4.16 7.91 -4.48
CA ASP A 75 5.63 7.95 -4.44
C ASP A 75 6.19 8.59 -3.16
N ARG A 76 5.47 8.46 -2.04
CA ARG A 76 5.78 9.11 -0.77
C ARG A 76 5.97 8.05 0.30
N SER A 77 7.22 7.89 0.74
CA SER A 77 7.71 7.04 1.84
C SER A 77 7.91 5.54 1.53
N GLY A 78 9.06 5.20 0.95
CA GLY A 78 9.41 3.81 0.62
C GLY A 78 10.08 3.01 1.74
N VAL A 79 10.33 3.60 2.92
CA VAL A 79 11.20 2.96 3.94
C VAL A 79 10.45 2.43 5.16
N ALA A 80 9.37 3.06 5.58
CA ALA A 80 8.66 2.65 6.79
C ALA A 80 7.78 1.41 6.55
N VAL A 81 7.53 0.66 7.62
CA VAL A 81 6.56 -0.43 7.70
C VAL A 81 5.35 0.05 8.50
N THR A 82 4.16 -0.37 8.10
CA THR A 82 2.92 -0.04 8.79
C THR A 82 2.96 -0.60 10.20
N ASP A 83 2.60 0.23 11.17
CA ASP A 83 2.48 -0.21 12.54
C ASP A 83 1.17 -1.00 12.72
N TRP A 84 1.29 -2.32 12.84
CA TRP A 84 0.14 -3.21 13.10
C TRP A 84 -0.09 -3.46 14.59
N SER A 85 0.58 -2.74 15.49
CA SER A 85 0.32 -2.80 16.94
C SER A 85 -1.05 -2.20 17.30
N PRO A 86 -1.50 -2.40 18.57
CA PRO A 86 -2.67 -1.71 19.07
C PRO A 86 -2.54 -0.18 19.00
N ALA A 87 -1.33 0.35 19.19
CA ALA A 87 -1.06 1.79 19.10
C ALA A 87 -1.22 2.32 17.66
N GLY A 88 -0.70 1.59 16.67
CA GLY A 88 -0.90 1.93 15.25
C GLY A 88 -2.38 1.92 14.85
N SER A 89 -3.15 0.96 15.39
CA SER A 89 -4.60 0.89 15.15
C SER A 89 -5.35 2.07 15.79
N GLU A 90 -5.01 2.45 17.02
CA GLU A 90 -5.59 3.63 17.68
C GLU A 90 -5.21 4.94 16.96
N ALA A 91 -4.01 5.03 16.40
CA ALA A 91 -3.60 6.19 15.60
C ALA A 91 -4.47 6.36 14.33
N VAL A 92 -4.78 5.25 13.66
CA VAL A 92 -5.72 5.27 12.52
C VAL A 92 -7.13 5.64 12.99
N ALA A 93 -7.62 5.07 14.09
CA ALA A 93 -8.94 5.41 14.63
C ALA A 93 -9.04 6.89 15.02
N THR A 94 -8.00 7.44 15.65
CA THR A 94 -7.92 8.87 16.00
C THR A 94 -8.00 9.74 14.76
N LEU A 95 -7.23 9.42 13.70
CA LEU A 95 -7.30 10.14 12.42
C LEU A 95 -8.74 10.14 11.85
N MET A 96 -9.44 9.00 11.92
CA MET A 96 -10.83 8.91 11.42
C MET A 96 -11.76 9.81 12.23
N ARG A 97 -11.67 9.80 13.57
CA ARG A 97 -12.50 10.66 14.44
C ARG A 97 -12.22 12.15 14.20
N ASP A 98 -10.95 12.52 14.09
CA ASP A 98 -10.55 13.91 13.85
C ASP A 98 -11.05 14.40 12.49
N THR A 99 -10.95 13.56 11.46
CA THR A 99 -11.44 13.86 10.11
C THR A 99 -12.96 14.05 10.10
N LEU A 100 -13.71 13.17 10.76
CA LEU A 100 -15.17 13.31 10.91
C LEU A 100 -15.56 14.60 11.64
N GLY A 101 -14.83 14.95 12.71
CA GLY A 101 -15.04 16.21 13.43
C GLY A 101 -14.81 17.45 12.55
N ALA A 102 -13.76 17.41 11.72
CA ALA A 102 -13.45 18.49 10.77
C ALA A 102 -14.51 18.63 9.67
N LEU A 103 -14.99 17.51 9.11
CA LEU A 103 -16.05 17.51 8.09
C LEU A 103 -17.38 18.01 8.66
N THR A 104 -17.74 17.59 9.88
CA THR A 104 -18.97 18.04 10.55
C THR A 104 -18.97 19.56 10.78
N SER A 105 -17.80 20.14 11.06
CA SER A 105 -17.65 21.58 11.37
C SER A 105 -17.51 22.46 10.11
N THR A 106 -17.40 21.86 8.92
CA THR A 106 -17.09 22.55 7.67
C THR A 106 -18.19 22.32 6.63
N PRO A 107 -19.01 23.33 6.30
CA PRO A 107 -20.03 23.17 5.27
C PRO A 107 -19.39 23.04 3.88
N ALA A 108 -19.86 22.07 3.09
CA ALA A 108 -19.43 21.89 1.72
C ALA A 108 -19.91 23.02 0.80
N ALA A 109 -18.98 23.67 0.08
CA ALA A 109 -19.28 24.83 -0.75
C ALA A 109 -20.01 24.48 -2.06
N ASN A 110 -19.85 23.26 -2.57
CA ASN A 110 -20.42 22.84 -3.84
C ASN A 110 -20.75 21.33 -3.87
N HIS A 111 -21.33 20.86 -4.99
CA HIS A 111 -21.72 19.47 -5.14
C HIS A 111 -20.54 18.49 -5.08
N LYS A 112 -19.38 18.85 -5.64
CA LYS A 112 -18.18 18.01 -5.62
C LYS A 112 -17.66 17.83 -4.19
N GLU A 113 -17.63 18.91 -3.42
CA GLU A 113 -17.26 18.85 -2.01
C GLU A 113 -18.23 18.02 -1.18
N ARG A 114 -19.55 18.13 -1.43
CA ARG A 114 -20.52 17.25 -0.77
C ARG A 114 -20.27 15.77 -1.05
N LEU A 115 -19.94 15.42 -2.29
CA LEU A 115 -19.61 14.02 -2.65
C LEU A 115 -18.29 13.57 -2.00
N GLY A 116 -17.27 14.44 -1.99
CA GLY A 116 -15.99 14.16 -1.35
C GLY A 116 -16.13 13.94 0.16
N ALA A 117 -16.86 14.82 0.85
CA ALA A 117 -17.18 14.66 2.28
C ALA A 117 -17.89 13.33 2.53
N GLY A 118 -18.97 13.04 1.79
CA GLY A 118 -19.73 11.80 1.98
C GLY A 118 -18.87 10.54 1.81
N PHE A 119 -17.98 10.51 0.83
CA PHE A 119 -17.06 9.38 0.64
C PHE A 119 -16.09 9.19 1.83
N VAL A 120 -15.51 10.28 2.33
CA VAL A 120 -14.59 10.23 3.47
C VAL A 120 -15.34 9.88 4.75
N GLU A 121 -16.56 10.40 4.94
CA GLU A 121 -17.44 10.05 6.06
C GLU A 121 -17.77 8.55 6.07
N ASP A 122 -18.23 8.00 4.95
CA ASP A 122 -18.54 6.57 4.83
C ASP A 122 -17.31 5.69 5.10
N THR A 123 -16.15 6.11 4.58
CA THR A 123 -14.88 5.42 4.80
C THR A 123 -14.47 5.44 6.27
N ALA A 124 -14.50 6.62 6.90
CA ALA A 124 -14.10 6.80 8.29
C ALA A 124 -15.01 6.03 9.25
N ASN A 125 -16.33 6.09 9.02
CA ASN A 125 -17.30 5.34 9.80
C ASN A 125 -17.12 3.82 9.65
N SER A 126 -16.82 3.34 8.44
CA SER A 126 -16.57 1.91 8.21
C SER A 126 -15.32 1.42 8.96
N ILE A 127 -14.24 2.21 8.94
CA ILE A 127 -13.01 1.89 9.65
C ILE A 127 -13.23 1.92 11.17
N LEU A 128 -13.94 2.91 11.69
CA LEU A 128 -14.28 3.01 13.11
C LEU A 128 -15.18 1.86 13.58
N ALA A 129 -16.18 1.47 12.79
CA ALA A 129 -17.01 0.31 13.12
C ALA A 129 -16.18 -0.98 13.22
N GLY A 130 -15.20 -1.17 12.34
CA GLY A 130 -14.24 -2.28 12.44
C GLY A 130 -13.34 -2.17 13.68
N TYR A 131 -12.92 -0.95 14.02
CA TYR A 131 -12.12 -0.66 15.21
C TYR A 131 -12.85 -1.03 16.50
N ASP A 132 -14.10 -0.57 16.63
CA ASP A 132 -14.97 -0.81 17.78
C ASP A 132 -15.35 -2.29 17.88
N ALA A 133 -15.46 -3.00 16.75
CA ALA A 133 -15.66 -4.45 16.70
C ALA A 133 -14.38 -5.26 17.01
N GLY A 134 -13.23 -4.61 17.18
CA GLY A 134 -11.96 -5.26 17.49
C GLY A 134 -11.33 -6.05 16.34
N GLU A 135 -11.66 -5.73 15.08
CA GLU A 135 -11.19 -6.48 13.91
C GLU A 135 -9.65 -6.47 13.80
N GLN A 136 -9.01 -5.36 14.15
CA GLN A 136 -7.56 -5.20 14.17
C GLN A 136 -6.85 -6.26 15.03
N TYR A 137 -7.49 -6.72 16.10
CA TYR A 137 -6.91 -7.67 17.06
C TYR A 137 -7.10 -9.13 16.64
N ARG A 138 -7.82 -9.38 15.54
CA ARG A 138 -8.07 -10.71 14.96
C ARG A 138 -7.89 -10.74 13.45
N LYS A 139 -7.11 -9.80 12.91
CA LYS A 139 -6.90 -9.61 11.47
C LYS A 139 -6.08 -10.76 10.88
N MET A 140 -6.77 -11.82 10.44
CA MET A 140 -6.14 -13.01 9.85
C MET A 140 -6.59 -13.17 8.40
N SER A 141 -5.65 -13.08 7.45
CA SER A 141 -5.95 -13.25 6.02
C SER A 141 -4.75 -13.82 5.28
N THR A 142 -5.02 -14.75 4.37
CA THR A 142 -4.07 -15.30 3.40
C THR A 142 -3.91 -14.44 2.16
N HIS A 143 -4.71 -13.38 2.03
CA HIS A 143 -4.74 -12.53 0.85
C HIS A 143 -3.58 -11.55 0.83
N VAL A 144 -2.96 -11.45 -0.34
CA VAL A 144 -1.72 -10.70 -0.59
C VAL A 144 -1.83 -9.19 -0.30
N PHE A 145 -3.02 -8.59 -0.41
CA PHE A 145 -3.23 -7.16 -0.14
C PHE A 145 -3.89 -6.86 1.21
N ILE A 146 -4.26 -7.88 2.00
CA ILE A 146 -5.06 -7.69 3.21
C ILE A 146 -4.36 -8.26 4.45
N GLY A 147 -3.72 -9.43 4.31
CA GLY A 147 -2.97 -10.06 5.39
C GLY A 147 -1.66 -9.32 5.67
N PRO A 148 -1.38 -8.88 6.91
CA PRO A 148 -0.17 -8.11 7.23
C PRO A 148 1.13 -8.80 6.78
N PRO A 149 1.35 -10.11 7.02
CA PRO A 149 2.56 -10.79 6.56
C PRO A 149 2.68 -10.88 5.03
N ALA A 150 1.57 -11.04 4.32
CA ALA A 150 1.59 -11.14 2.86
C ALA A 150 1.82 -9.76 2.20
N LEU A 151 1.14 -8.73 2.73
CA LEU A 151 1.26 -7.35 2.27
C LEU A 151 2.68 -6.82 2.38
N LEU A 152 3.41 -7.19 3.44
CA LEU A 152 4.83 -6.87 3.58
C LEU A 152 5.66 -7.36 2.40
N LEU A 153 5.54 -8.62 2.01
CA LEU A 153 6.30 -9.19 0.90
C LEU A 153 5.97 -8.48 -0.40
N THR A 154 4.69 -8.23 -0.64
CA THR A 154 4.22 -7.49 -1.81
C THR A 154 4.75 -6.06 -1.85
N SER A 155 4.89 -5.39 -0.70
CA SER A 155 5.46 -4.05 -0.64
C SER A 155 6.89 -4.00 -1.15
N PHE A 156 7.70 -5.05 -0.94
CA PHE A 156 9.06 -5.13 -1.48
C PHE A 156 9.09 -5.32 -2.99
N GLU A 157 8.21 -6.18 -3.54
CA GLU A 157 8.09 -6.34 -4.99
C GLU A 157 7.60 -5.05 -5.67
N MET A 158 6.77 -4.25 -4.99
CA MET A 158 6.35 -2.94 -5.47
C MET A 158 7.47 -1.89 -5.46
N MET A 159 8.45 -2.03 -4.55
CA MET A 159 9.64 -1.17 -4.53
C MET A 159 10.63 -1.56 -5.63
N SER A 160 10.80 -2.86 -5.88
CA SER A 160 11.86 -3.45 -6.72
C SER A 160 11.74 -3.22 -8.23
N GLN A 161 10.74 -2.50 -8.75
CA GLN A 161 10.52 -2.39 -10.21
C GLN A 161 11.62 -1.61 -10.97
N ALA A 162 12.57 -0.98 -10.28
CA ALA A 162 13.70 -0.29 -10.89
C ALA A 162 14.73 -1.23 -11.56
N THR A 163 14.69 -2.54 -11.32
CA THR A 163 15.69 -3.48 -11.86
C THR A 163 15.19 -4.38 -13.01
N GLY A 164 13.94 -4.22 -13.45
CA GLY A 164 13.29 -5.15 -14.39
C GLY A 164 12.74 -4.58 -15.70
N GLY A 165 12.83 -3.28 -15.93
CA GLY A 165 12.47 -2.67 -17.22
C GLY A 165 13.71 -2.49 -18.10
N GLU A 166 13.59 -2.71 -19.41
CA GLU A 166 14.62 -2.51 -20.45
C GLU A 166 15.16 -1.06 -20.54
N VAL A 167 14.87 -0.20 -19.57
CA VAL A 167 15.34 1.18 -19.49
C VAL A 167 16.46 1.24 -18.46
N PRO A 168 17.71 1.50 -18.88
CA PRO A 168 18.82 1.66 -17.95
C PRO A 168 18.50 2.82 -16.99
N LEU A 169 18.43 2.51 -15.69
CA LEU A 169 18.47 3.53 -14.65
C LEU A 169 19.93 3.77 -14.27
N GLU A 170 20.28 5.04 -14.05
CA GLU A 170 21.62 5.43 -13.60
C GLU A 170 22.03 4.65 -12.32
N PRO A 171 23.28 4.20 -12.19
CA PRO A 171 23.75 3.40 -11.05
C PRO A 171 23.46 4.02 -9.66
N GLU A 172 23.40 5.34 -9.58
CA GLU A 172 23.07 6.12 -8.38
C GLU A 172 21.59 5.95 -7.99
N ALA A 173 20.68 5.89 -8.96
CA ALA A 173 19.25 5.66 -8.74
C ALA A 173 19.00 4.22 -8.23
N VAL A 174 19.73 3.24 -8.76
CA VAL A 174 19.67 1.84 -8.30
C VAL A 174 20.16 1.70 -6.86
N ASN A 175 21.29 2.31 -6.50
CA ASN A 175 21.82 2.27 -5.14
C ASN A 175 20.91 2.96 -4.11
N ASN A 176 20.24 4.05 -4.49
CA ASN A 176 19.26 4.73 -3.63
C ASN A 176 18.04 3.84 -3.33
N ASP A 177 17.52 3.14 -4.32
CA ASP A 177 16.39 2.22 -4.14
C ASP A 177 16.74 1.05 -3.21
N TRP A 178 17.95 0.48 -3.32
CA TRP A 178 18.41 -0.58 -2.41
C TRP A 178 18.69 -0.10 -0.98
N GLY A 179 19.14 1.15 -0.80
CA GLY A 179 19.23 1.76 0.52
C GLY A 179 17.86 1.86 1.21
N ARG A 180 16.82 2.27 0.46
CA ARG A 180 15.43 2.32 0.97
C ARG A 180 14.88 0.94 1.31
N ILE A 181 15.17 -0.05 0.45
CA ILE A 181 14.83 -1.46 0.69
C ILE A 181 15.48 -1.95 1.99
N LEU A 182 16.76 -1.66 2.22
CA LEU A 182 17.47 -2.05 3.44
C LEU A 182 16.79 -1.49 4.69
N GLU A 183 16.43 -0.20 4.68
CA GLU A 183 15.75 0.42 5.81
C GLU A 183 14.39 -0.22 6.09
N ARG A 184 13.59 -0.52 5.05
CA ARG A 184 12.33 -1.25 5.23
C ARG A 184 12.55 -2.66 5.75
N LEU A 185 13.57 -3.35 5.24
CA LEU A 185 13.90 -4.71 5.65
C LEU A 185 14.28 -4.78 7.13
N ARG A 186 15.00 -3.78 7.63
CA ARG A 186 15.31 -3.61 9.06
C ARG A 186 14.06 -3.38 9.91
N ALA A 187 13.02 -2.77 9.36
CA ALA A 187 11.76 -2.52 10.06
C ALA A 187 10.79 -3.74 10.07
N VAL A 188 11.03 -4.77 9.24
CA VAL A 188 10.17 -5.96 9.15
C VAL A 188 9.99 -6.68 10.50
N PRO A 189 11.04 -6.99 11.27
CA PRO A 189 10.89 -7.66 12.57
C PRO A 189 9.97 -6.87 13.52
N THR A 190 10.12 -5.55 13.58
CA THR A 190 9.27 -4.69 14.41
C THR A 190 7.81 -4.71 13.95
N GLY A 191 7.55 -4.62 12.65
CA GLY A 191 6.19 -4.72 12.12
C GLY A 191 5.52 -6.06 12.43
N ILE A 192 6.25 -7.16 12.28
CA ILE A 192 5.76 -8.51 12.62
C ILE A 192 5.52 -8.66 14.14
N ALA A 193 6.39 -8.08 14.97
CA ALA A 193 6.21 -8.06 16.41
C ALA A 193 4.95 -7.27 16.82
N GLY A 194 4.72 -6.10 16.23
CA GLY A 194 3.49 -5.32 16.48
C GLY A 194 2.22 -6.04 16.02
N TYR A 195 2.27 -6.74 14.88
CA TYR A 195 1.17 -7.60 14.46
C TYR A 195 0.87 -8.71 15.49
N ARG A 196 1.91 -9.37 16.00
CA ARG A 196 1.76 -10.38 17.06
C ARG A 196 1.18 -9.76 18.34
N GLU A 197 1.66 -8.59 18.76
CA GLU A 197 1.13 -7.86 19.92
C GLU A 197 -0.38 -7.61 19.79
N SER A 198 -0.86 -7.19 18.62
CA SER A 198 -2.28 -7.01 18.37
C SER A 198 -3.09 -8.30 18.49
N LEU A 199 -2.54 -9.43 18.03
CA LEU A 199 -3.17 -10.74 18.18
C LEU A 199 -3.20 -11.19 19.65
N GLU A 200 -2.12 -10.97 20.40
CA GLU A 200 -2.06 -11.23 21.85
C GLU A 200 -3.06 -10.36 22.62
N TYR A 201 -3.21 -9.10 22.24
CA TYR A 201 -4.22 -8.18 22.78
C TYR A 201 -5.65 -8.68 22.53
N GLY A 202 -5.88 -9.28 21.34
CA GLY A 202 -7.14 -9.92 20.97
C GLY A 202 -7.41 -11.19 21.79
N MET A 203 -6.40 -12.05 21.97
CA MET A 203 -6.51 -13.25 22.82
C MET A 203 -6.94 -12.89 24.24
N ALA A 204 -6.35 -11.85 24.84
CA ALA A 204 -6.70 -11.38 26.18
C ALA A 204 -8.15 -10.89 26.31
N ARG A 205 -8.83 -10.61 25.20
CA ARG A 205 -10.22 -10.12 25.13
C ARG A 205 -11.18 -11.13 24.50
N ASN A 206 -10.74 -12.36 24.25
CA ASN A 206 -11.50 -13.39 23.54
C ASN A 206 -11.91 -12.97 22.11
N LEU A 207 -11.14 -12.09 21.47
CA LEU A 207 -11.29 -11.67 20.08
C LEU A 207 -10.30 -12.45 19.23
N MET A 208 -10.65 -13.69 18.88
CA MET A 208 -9.76 -14.59 18.16
C MET A 208 -10.26 -14.84 16.73
N ALA A 209 -9.32 -14.96 15.80
CA ALA A 209 -9.62 -15.40 14.45
C ALA A 209 -9.94 -16.90 14.40
N PRO A 210 -10.65 -17.40 13.37
CA PRO A 210 -10.91 -18.82 13.20
C PRO A 210 -9.62 -19.64 13.16
N ARG A 211 -9.63 -20.82 13.79
CA ARG A 211 -8.47 -21.72 13.84
C ARG A 211 -7.96 -22.12 12.46
N SER A 212 -8.88 -22.43 11.54
CA SER A 212 -8.54 -22.82 10.16
C SER A 212 -7.75 -21.73 9.41
N MET A 213 -8.16 -20.48 9.56
CA MET A 213 -7.49 -19.32 8.96
C MET A 213 -6.12 -19.07 9.60
N THR A 214 -6.04 -19.19 10.93
CA THR A 214 -4.77 -19.08 11.68
C THR A 214 -3.74 -20.08 11.16
N LEU A 215 -4.12 -21.35 11.03
CA LEU A 215 -3.23 -22.40 10.51
C LEU A 215 -2.82 -22.16 9.05
N ALA A 216 -3.72 -21.61 8.23
CA ALA A 216 -3.41 -21.25 6.85
C ALA A 216 -2.36 -20.13 6.76
N VAL A 217 -2.49 -19.08 7.56
CA VAL A 217 -1.51 -17.97 7.64
C VAL A 217 -0.18 -18.47 8.22
N ALA A 218 -0.21 -19.29 9.26
CA ALA A 218 1.01 -19.88 9.82
C ALA A 218 1.77 -20.73 8.79
N LYS A 219 1.05 -21.56 8.02
CA LYS A 219 1.63 -22.34 6.92
C LYS A 219 2.28 -21.44 5.86
N GLN A 220 1.66 -20.32 5.49
CA GLN A 220 2.25 -19.36 4.55
C GLN A 220 3.53 -18.75 5.11
N CYS A 221 3.48 -18.22 6.33
CA CYS A 221 4.63 -17.61 7.00
C CYS A 221 5.81 -18.58 7.11
N ARG A 222 5.53 -19.82 7.52
CA ARG A 222 6.51 -20.91 7.59
C ARG A 222 7.08 -21.25 6.22
N GLY A 223 6.24 -21.26 5.18
CA GLY A 223 6.66 -21.48 3.79
C GLY A 223 7.67 -20.44 3.32
N TRP A 224 7.36 -19.16 3.51
CA TRP A 224 8.25 -18.05 3.13
C TRP A 224 9.56 -18.05 3.92
N ALA A 225 9.50 -18.31 5.23
CA ALA A 225 10.70 -18.41 6.06
C ALA A 225 11.59 -19.58 5.64
N LYS A 226 11.03 -20.77 5.38
CA LYS A 226 11.78 -21.95 4.92
C LYS A 226 12.42 -21.77 3.55
N GLN A 227 11.74 -21.08 2.64
CA GLN A 227 12.26 -20.74 1.32
C GLN A 227 13.29 -19.61 1.37
N GLY A 228 13.43 -18.92 2.50
CA GLY A 228 14.28 -17.74 2.63
C GLY A 228 13.87 -16.64 1.66
N TRP A 229 12.57 -16.29 1.62
CA TRP A 229 12.03 -15.34 0.64
C TRP A 229 12.83 -14.03 0.62
N PHE A 230 13.11 -13.44 1.78
CA PHE A 230 13.86 -12.19 1.86
C PHE A 230 15.32 -12.34 1.38
N THR A 231 15.93 -13.50 1.62
CA THR A 231 17.28 -13.81 1.15
C THR A 231 17.30 -13.91 -0.38
N THR A 232 16.32 -14.62 -0.94
CA THR A 232 16.13 -14.73 -2.39
C THR A 232 15.88 -13.36 -3.02
N PHE A 233 15.11 -12.49 -2.35
CA PHE A 233 14.84 -11.13 -2.79
C PHE A 233 16.11 -10.27 -2.81
N VAL A 234 16.88 -10.22 -1.70
CA VAL A 234 18.09 -9.37 -1.64
C VAL A 234 19.23 -9.85 -2.53
N ASN A 235 19.26 -11.14 -2.90
CA ASN A 235 20.23 -11.66 -3.87
C ASN A 235 20.10 -10.99 -5.26
N ARG A 236 18.97 -10.34 -5.57
CA ARG A 236 18.79 -9.54 -6.80
C ARG A 236 19.69 -8.30 -6.84
N TYR A 237 20.20 -7.83 -5.68
CA TYR A 237 21.20 -6.75 -5.64
C TYR A 237 22.53 -7.17 -6.26
N GLY A 238 22.85 -8.47 -6.22
CA GLY A 238 24.14 -9.00 -6.66
C GLY A 238 25.25 -8.65 -5.67
N GLY A 239 26.00 -7.59 -5.95
CA GLY A 239 27.18 -7.20 -5.17
C GLY A 239 27.31 -5.70 -5.00
N GLY A 240 27.92 -5.27 -3.90
CA GLY A 240 28.10 -3.87 -3.56
C GLY A 240 28.23 -3.64 -2.06
N THR A 241 28.35 -2.39 -1.65
CA THR A 241 28.53 -2.01 -0.24
C THR A 241 27.35 -2.40 0.65
N LEU A 242 26.14 -2.55 0.09
CA LEU A 242 24.93 -2.93 0.81
C LEU A 242 24.72 -4.44 0.91
N ALA A 243 25.53 -5.28 0.25
CA ALA A 243 25.28 -6.72 0.16
C ALA A 243 25.26 -7.41 1.53
N ALA A 244 26.24 -7.11 2.40
CA ALA A 244 26.28 -7.67 3.75
C ALA A 244 25.14 -7.14 4.66
N PRO A 245 24.88 -5.82 4.74
CA PRO A 245 23.72 -5.29 5.47
C PRO A 245 22.37 -5.86 5.01
N LEU A 246 22.18 -6.04 3.70
CA LEU A 246 20.97 -6.62 3.13
C LEU A 246 20.80 -8.09 3.52
N ALA A 247 21.88 -8.88 3.48
CA ALA A 247 21.85 -10.28 3.89
C ALA A 247 21.53 -10.45 5.39
N GLU A 248 22.09 -9.59 6.23
CA GLU A 248 21.79 -9.57 7.67
C GLU A 248 20.31 -9.23 7.93
N ALA A 249 19.81 -8.15 7.34
CA ALA A 249 18.43 -7.73 7.49
C ALA A 249 17.44 -8.77 6.92
N ALA A 250 17.77 -9.41 5.79
CA ALA A 250 16.98 -10.50 5.22
C ALA A 250 16.91 -11.71 6.15
N THR A 251 18.01 -12.04 6.81
CA THR A 251 18.06 -13.13 7.80
C THR A 251 17.15 -12.83 8.99
N ALA A 252 17.20 -11.59 9.51
CA ALA A 252 16.32 -11.16 10.59
C ALA A 252 14.83 -11.19 10.19
N ALA A 253 14.50 -10.74 8.97
CA ALA A 253 13.14 -10.77 8.45
C ALA A 253 12.61 -12.20 8.23
N ASN A 254 13.42 -13.11 7.68
CA ASN A 254 13.00 -14.52 7.57
C ASN A 254 12.79 -15.16 8.95
N ARG A 255 13.64 -14.84 9.93
CA ARG A 255 13.51 -15.33 11.30
C ARG A 255 12.19 -14.89 11.92
N SER A 256 11.82 -13.61 11.81
CA SER A 256 10.57 -13.10 12.40
C SER A 256 9.32 -13.80 11.82
N TYR A 257 9.32 -14.15 10.53
CA TYR A 257 8.25 -14.94 9.92
C TYR A 257 8.20 -16.38 10.44
N GLY A 258 9.37 -16.99 10.66
CA GLY A 258 9.47 -18.34 11.24
C GLY A 258 8.95 -18.38 12.68
N GLU A 259 9.36 -17.42 13.50
CA GLU A 259 8.91 -17.24 14.89
C GLU A 259 7.42 -16.93 14.97
N LEU A 260 6.90 -16.07 14.08
CA LEU A 260 5.46 -15.81 13.98
C LEU A 260 4.69 -17.09 13.65
N ALA A 261 5.15 -17.87 12.68
CA ALA A 261 4.48 -19.11 12.29
C ALA A 261 4.44 -20.14 13.42
N GLU A 262 5.56 -20.29 14.13
CA GLU A 262 5.65 -21.16 15.30
C GLU A 262 4.69 -20.72 16.41
N TRP A 263 4.66 -19.42 16.72
CA TRP A 263 3.75 -18.89 17.72
C TRP A 263 2.27 -19.05 17.33
N LEU A 264 1.93 -18.79 16.05
CA LEU A 264 0.56 -18.99 15.55
C LEU A 264 0.12 -20.45 15.68
N GLU A 265 0.99 -21.42 15.40
CA GLU A 265 0.69 -22.86 15.50
C GLU A 265 0.63 -23.34 16.96
N ALA A 266 1.57 -22.92 17.80
CA ALA A 266 1.75 -23.45 19.14
C ALA A 266 0.93 -22.72 20.21
N SER A 267 0.64 -21.43 20.02
CA SER A 267 0.01 -20.58 21.04
C SER A 267 -1.36 -20.05 20.62
N TYR A 268 -1.49 -19.50 19.40
CA TYR A 268 -2.75 -18.86 18.96
C TYR A 268 -3.80 -19.86 18.47
N ALA A 269 -3.42 -20.81 17.59
CA ALA A 269 -4.35 -21.77 17.01
C ALA A 269 -5.03 -22.70 18.05
N PRO A 270 -4.38 -23.10 19.16
CA PRO A 270 -5.05 -23.88 20.20
C PRO A 270 -6.13 -23.11 20.98
N THR A 271 -6.01 -21.79 21.10
CA THR A 271 -7.00 -20.94 21.80
C THR A 271 -8.09 -20.44 20.86
N ALA A 272 -7.82 -20.41 19.56
CA ALA A 272 -8.76 -19.96 18.53
C ALA A 272 -10.04 -20.80 18.51
N ALA A 273 -11.15 -20.12 18.26
CA ALA A 273 -12.44 -20.77 18.06
C ALA A 273 -12.38 -21.73 16.84
N PRO A 274 -13.09 -22.88 16.88
CA PRO A 274 -13.12 -23.86 15.80
C PRO A 274 -13.55 -23.25 14.46
#